data_AF-A0AAV9I2Z3-F1
#
_entry.id   AF-A0AAV9I2Z3-F1
#
_cell.length_a   1.000
_cell.length_b   1.000
_cell.length_c   1.000
_cell.angle_alpha   90.00
_cell.angle_beta   90.00
_cell.angle_gamma   90.00
#
_symmetry.space_group_name_H-M   'P 1'
#
loop_
_entity.id
_entity.type
_entity.pdbx_description
1 polymer ?
#
loop_
_entity_poly.entity_id
_entity_poly.type
_entity_poly.pdbx_seq_one_letter_code
_entity_poly.pdbx_strand_id
1 'polypeptide(L)'
;MDAASEYERKRLENIKKNEEILLKLGLNAVAPCIHREVKRSLPSGTCTVHKSDSKQQTIGLESYLPKRRSARNREVKKSPSENAEILKNHEDACTIHMEAEEDAETLLDLDTWCKMNHIEPGPWVQGHYHGWVNEEVRQSLGIAASASEAWESNGGGKFSYRNPDGISKGKSTKKGNKTGSSAKEWARKMMYKNPNAYFYRHTCPGEEQKYGEWTEEEIELFVRVAKTYGSGDKWGLFASHIPHRVGYQCSAAYREIVIPRGLIRDPNFKMTRNGKAVYVGKYHH
;
A
#
# COMPACT_ATOMS: atom_id res chain seq x y z
N MET A 1 12.14 29.29 -41.61
CA MET A 1 10.69 29.02 -41.42
C MET A 1 10.59 27.56 -41.03
N ASP A 2 10.59 27.29 -39.73
CA ASP A 2 10.79 25.93 -39.25
C ASP A 2 9.52 25.10 -39.37
N ALA A 3 9.67 23.92 -39.97
CA ALA A 3 8.58 22.98 -40.14
C ALA A 3 8.31 22.28 -38.80
N ALA A 4 7.53 22.94 -37.93
CA ALA A 4 7.05 22.36 -36.67
C ALA A 4 6.56 20.93 -36.91
N SER A 5 7.11 20.00 -36.13
CA SER A 5 6.98 18.55 -36.35
C SER A 5 5.52 18.11 -36.38
N GLU A 6 5.19 17.03 -37.10
CA GLU A 6 3.83 16.47 -37.14
C GLU A 6 3.28 16.23 -35.72
N TYR A 7 4.15 15.74 -34.82
CA TYR A 7 3.85 15.59 -33.39
C TYR A 7 3.41 16.91 -32.72
N GLU A 8 4.10 18.00 -33.03
CA GLU A 8 3.85 19.31 -32.42
C GLU A 8 2.57 19.96 -32.95
N ARG A 9 2.31 19.82 -34.25
CA ARG A 9 1.01 20.20 -34.86
C ARG A 9 -0.15 19.45 -34.20
N LYS A 10 0.00 18.14 -34.01
CA LYS A 10 -0.98 17.26 -33.37
C LYS A 10 -1.16 17.55 -31.88
N ARG A 11 -0.09 17.95 -31.18
CA ARG A 11 -0.12 18.45 -29.80
C ARG A 11 -0.94 19.74 -29.70
N LEU A 12 -0.70 20.72 -30.56
CA LEU A 12 -1.45 21.98 -30.60
C LEU A 12 -2.92 21.77 -30.98
N GLU A 13 -3.21 20.88 -31.94
CA GLU A 13 -4.59 20.53 -32.31
C GLU A 13 -5.37 19.90 -31.14
N ASN A 14 -4.72 19.03 -30.35
CA ASN A 14 -5.32 18.43 -29.17
C ASN A 14 -5.54 19.45 -28.03
N ILE A 15 -4.61 20.39 -27.83
CA ILE A 15 -4.77 21.49 -26.87
C ILE A 15 -6.00 22.32 -27.25
N LYS A 16 -6.10 22.78 -28.51
CA LYS A 16 -7.24 23.56 -28.99
C LYS A 16 -8.58 22.82 -28.87
N LYS A 17 -8.61 21.51 -29.15
CA LYS A 17 -9.83 20.70 -28.97
C LYS A 17 -10.26 20.62 -27.50
N ASN A 18 -9.30 20.56 -26.56
CA ASN A 18 -9.60 20.58 -25.13
C ASN A 18 -10.11 21.95 -24.67
N GLU A 19 -9.51 23.05 -25.16
CA GLU A 19 -9.98 24.43 -24.92
C GLU A 19 -11.41 24.64 -25.43
N GLU A 20 -11.72 24.16 -26.63
CA GLU A 20 -13.09 24.19 -27.18
C GLU A 20 -14.10 23.37 -26.35
N ILE A 21 -13.66 22.28 -25.72
CA ILE A 21 -14.51 21.47 -24.82
C ILE A 21 -14.75 22.23 -23.50
N LEU A 22 -13.72 22.85 -22.92
CA LEU A 22 -13.85 23.66 -21.70
C LEU A 22 -14.76 24.88 -21.93
N LEU A 23 -14.63 25.55 -23.09
CA LEU A 23 -15.54 26.60 -23.57
C LEU A 23 -17.00 26.10 -23.62
N LYS A 24 -17.25 24.97 -24.28
CA LYS A 24 -18.59 24.37 -24.42
C LYS A 24 -19.19 23.88 -23.09
N LEU A 25 -18.36 23.69 -22.06
CA LEU A 25 -18.78 23.33 -20.70
C LEU A 25 -18.85 24.54 -19.76
N GLY A 26 -18.53 25.76 -20.22
CA GLY A 26 -18.56 26.98 -19.41
C GLY A 26 -17.45 27.09 -18.36
N LEU A 27 -16.39 26.29 -18.45
CA LEU A 27 -15.34 26.15 -17.40
C LEU A 27 -14.20 27.18 -17.51
N ASN A 28 -14.40 28.28 -18.25
CA ASN A 28 -13.37 29.28 -18.56
C ASN A 28 -13.18 30.34 -17.45
N ALA A 29 -13.03 29.91 -16.20
CA ALA A 29 -12.78 30.82 -15.07
C ALA A 29 -12.03 30.18 -13.88
N VAL A 30 -10.90 29.51 -14.12
CA VAL A 30 -9.88 29.30 -13.09
C VAL A 30 -8.55 29.83 -13.62
N ALA A 31 -8.17 31.03 -13.18
CA ALA A 31 -6.88 31.62 -13.52
C ALA A 31 -5.74 30.81 -12.87
N PRO A 32 -4.57 30.68 -13.51
CA PRO A 32 -3.41 30.08 -12.87
C PRO A 32 -2.99 30.95 -11.66
N CYS A 33 -2.77 30.30 -10.51
CA CYS A 33 -2.37 30.94 -9.26
C CYS A 33 -0.90 31.39 -9.30
N ILE A 34 -0.57 32.34 -10.18
CA ILE A 34 0.78 32.92 -10.32
C ILE A 34 1.14 33.68 -9.03
N HIS A 35 2.40 33.54 -8.61
CA HIS A 35 2.98 34.04 -7.35
C HIS A 35 2.38 35.36 -6.83
N ARG A 36 1.77 35.30 -5.63
CA ARG A 36 1.47 36.49 -4.84
C ARG A 36 2.65 36.79 -3.94
N GLU A 37 3.40 37.84 -4.25
CA GLU A 37 4.63 38.21 -3.53
C GLU A 37 4.38 38.48 -2.04
N VAL A 38 5.19 37.85 -1.18
CA VAL A 38 5.14 38.07 0.27
C VAL A 38 5.95 39.31 0.63
N LYS A 39 5.27 40.44 0.82
CA LYS A 39 5.90 41.64 1.41
C LYS A 39 6.28 41.37 2.86
N ARG A 40 7.58 41.38 3.14
CA ARG A 40 8.15 41.22 4.49
C ARG A 40 7.74 42.41 5.38
N SER A 41 7.31 42.11 6.61
CA SER A 41 7.27 43.05 7.73
C SER A 41 8.07 42.46 8.90
N LEU A 42 8.95 43.25 9.51
CA LEU A 42 9.82 42.80 10.61
C LEU A 42 9.04 42.67 11.94
N PRO A 43 9.48 41.81 12.87
CA PRO A 43 8.76 41.52 14.11
C PRO A 43 9.00 42.56 15.21
N SER A 44 8.03 42.68 16.11
CA SER A 44 8.16 43.31 17.43
C SER A 44 7.34 42.51 18.45
N GLY A 45 7.88 42.33 19.66
CA GLY A 45 7.27 41.50 20.71
C GLY A 45 8.27 40.53 21.36
N THR A 46 8.83 40.93 22.50
CA THR A 46 9.81 40.17 23.28
C THR A 46 9.16 39.16 24.24
N CYS A 47 9.80 38.01 24.48
CA CYS A 47 9.61 37.22 25.72
C CYS A 47 10.80 36.27 26.00
N THR A 48 10.97 35.87 27.27
CA THR A 48 12.13 35.12 27.83
C THR A 48 11.72 34.27 29.04
N VAL A 49 12.48 33.30 29.56
CA VAL A 49 13.86 32.83 29.26
C VAL A 49 13.82 31.33 28.83
N HIS A 50 14.77 30.38 28.95
CA HIS A 50 16.03 30.17 29.71
C HIS A 50 17.06 29.38 28.85
N LYS A 51 18.25 29.11 29.41
CA LYS A 51 19.14 27.99 28.97
C LYS A 51 19.15 26.89 30.05
N SER A 52 19.29 25.63 29.65
CA SER A 52 19.98 24.62 30.46
C SER A 52 20.45 23.40 29.63
N ASP A 53 21.77 23.23 29.65
CA ASP A 53 22.58 22.01 29.65
C ASP A 53 22.22 20.77 28.81
N SER A 54 23.15 20.44 27.92
CA SER A 54 23.32 19.15 27.27
C SER A 54 23.56 18.00 28.26
N LYS A 55 22.95 16.85 28.00
CA LYS A 55 23.49 15.54 28.43
C LYS A 55 23.53 14.60 27.23
N GLN A 56 24.70 14.01 26.99
CA GLN A 56 24.85 12.90 26.05
C GLN A 56 24.11 11.68 26.60
N GLN A 57 23.36 10.99 25.75
CA GLN A 57 22.86 9.65 26.04
C GLN A 57 23.14 8.75 24.84
N THR A 58 23.75 7.60 25.10
CA THR A 58 24.07 6.57 24.11
C THR A 58 22.79 5.89 23.65
N ILE A 59 22.54 5.89 22.33
CA ILE A 59 21.34 5.28 21.75
C ILE A 59 21.54 3.77 21.67
N GLY A 60 20.81 3.02 22.49
CA GLY A 60 20.70 1.57 22.40
C GLY A 60 19.74 1.13 21.29
N LEU A 61 19.87 -0.12 20.84
CA LEU A 61 19.17 -0.68 19.66
C LEU A 61 17.63 -0.75 19.78
N GLU A 62 17.10 -0.58 21.00
CA GLU A 62 15.69 -0.74 21.40
C GLU A 62 14.72 0.35 20.91
N SER A 63 15.13 1.23 19.98
CA SER A 63 14.43 2.49 19.68
C SER A 63 13.63 2.53 18.37
N TYR A 64 13.65 1.48 17.55
CA TYR A 64 13.05 1.49 16.21
C TYR A 64 11.52 1.31 16.15
N LEU A 65 10.82 1.21 17.28
CA LEU A 65 9.35 1.19 17.32
C LEU A 65 8.78 2.60 17.59
N PRO A 66 7.77 3.07 16.81
CA PRO A 66 7.21 4.42 16.98
C PRO A 66 6.40 4.54 18.28
N LYS A 67 7.03 5.12 19.31
CA LYS A 67 6.47 5.29 20.66
C LYS A 67 5.18 6.13 20.66
N ARG A 68 4.03 5.46 20.60
CA ARG A 68 2.71 6.07 20.86
C ARG A 68 2.66 6.64 22.27
N ARG A 69 2.25 7.91 22.41
CA ARG A 69 2.05 8.55 23.71
C ARG A 69 0.83 7.96 24.42
N SER A 70 1.07 7.12 25.43
CA SER A 70 0.02 6.60 26.30
C SER A 70 -0.23 7.55 27.48
N ALA A 71 -1.50 7.90 27.72
CA ALA A 71 -1.96 8.48 28.98
C ALA A 71 -3.15 7.65 29.50
N ARG A 72 -3.01 7.10 30.70
CA ARG A 72 -4.13 6.57 31.51
C ARG A 72 -4.47 7.66 32.54
N ASN A 73 -5.71 7.85 32.96
CA ASN A 73 -6.43 7.00 33.92
C ASN A 73 -7.95 7.30 33.79
N ARG A 74 -8.82 6.30 33.65
CA ARG A 74 -9.36 5.38 34.68
C ARG A 74 -10.42 6.03 35.57
N GLU A 75 -11.69 5.80 35.23
CA GLU A 75 -12.70 5.35 36.21
C GLU A 75 -13.92 4.67 35.53
N VAL A 76 -14.97 4.33 36.27
CA VAL A 76 -15.75 3.08 36.06
C VAL A 76 -17.28 3.25 36.19
N LYS A 77 -18.07 2.86 35.16
CA LYS A 77 -19.32 2.04 35.17
C LYS A 77 -20.34 2.35 34.05
N LYS A 78 -20.90 1.24 33.52
CA LYS A 78 -22.26 1.04 32.97
C LYS A 78 -22.59 1.58 31.56
N SER A 79 -23.55 0.88 30.94
CA SER A 79 -24.16 1.03 29.62
C SER A 79 -25.68 1.32 29.78
N PRO A 80 -26.51 1.53 28.72
CA PRO A 80 -26.24 1.38 27.27
C PRO A 80 -26.79 2.52 26.36
N SER A 81 -26.86 2.21 25.05
CA SER A 81 -27.71 2.77 23.97
C SER A 81 -27.33 4.05 23.21
N GLU A 82 -27.67 3.99 21.91
CA GLU A 82 -27.95 5.06 20.92
C GLU A 82 -26.83 5.96 20.34
N ASN A 83 -26.36 5.54 19.16
CA ASN A 83 -26.35 6.30 17.90
C ASN A 83 -26.08 7.84 17.94
N ALA A 84 -24.81 8.24 17.80
CA ALA A 84 -24.45 9.45 17.06
C ALA A 84 -23.03 9.42 16.47
N GLU A 85 -22.93 9.94 15.25
CA GLU A 85 -21.77 10.52 14.55
C GLU A 85 -20.36 10.50 15.20
N ILE A 86 -19.48 9.59 14.76
CA ILE A 86 -18.15 9.95 14.24
C ILE A 86 -17.87 9.12 12.99
N LEU A 87 -18.00 9.72 11.81
CA LEU A 87 -17.55 9.11 10.55
C LEU A 87 -17.06 10.22 9.59
N LYS A 88 -15.86 10.74 9.88
CA LYS A 88 -15.18 11.74 9.04
C LYS A 88 -13.70 11.40 8.87
N ASN A 89 -13.25 11.55 7.63
CA ASN A 89 -11.86 11.81 7.22
C ASN A 89 -10.85 10.72 7.59
N HIS A 90 -10.81 9.65 6.79
CA HIS A 90 -9.58 8.86 6.59
C HIS A 90 -9.23 8.64 5.11
N GLU A 91 -9.85 9.44 4.24
CA GLU A 91 -9.38 9.78 2.90
C GLU A 91 -8.59 11.10 3.02
N ASP A 92 -7.75 11.43 2.03
CA ASP A 92 -6.83 12.59 2.00
C ASP A 92 -5.69 12.60 3.05
N ALA A 93 -4.80 11.61 2.94
CA ALA A 93 -3.44 11.66 3.50
C ALA A 93 -2.39 11.03 2.57
N CYS A 94 -2.50 11.24 1.26
CA CYS A 94 -1.51 10.81 0.26
C CYS A 94 -0.84 12.02 -0.43
N THR A 95 -0.62 13.10 0.33
CA THR A 95 0.19 14.24 -0.10
C THR A 95 1.63 13.81 -0.19
N ILE A 96 2.14 13.62 -1.41
CA ILE A 96 3.57 13.47 -1.65
C ILE A 96 4.22 14.82 -1.36
N HIS A 97 4.91 14.93 -0.22
CA HIS A 97 5.84 16.01 0.01
C HIS A 97 7.03 15.83 -0.93
N MET A 98 6.97 16.48 -2.10
CA MET A 98 8.13 16.78 -2.92
C MET A 98 8.90 17.93 -2.27
N GLU A 99 9.56 17.64 -1.16
CA GLU A 99 10.65 18.47 -0.68
C GLU A 99 11.86 18.14 -1.56
N ALA A 100 12.22 19.10 -2.40
CA ALA A 100 13.29 19.00 -3.38
C ALA A 100 14.56 19.67 -2.85
N GLU A 101 15.71 19.18 -3.33
CA GLU A 101 17.07 19.46 -2.83
C GLU A 101 17.28 18.97 -1.37
N GLU A 102 18.45 18.47 -0.94
CA GLU A 102 19.78 18.52 -1.58
C GLU A 102 20.59 17.21 -1.38
N ASP A 103 20.02 16.19 -0.71
CA ASP A 103 20.68 14.89 -0.47
C ASP A 103 20.21 13.80 -1.47
N ALA A 104 21.12 13.36 -2.34
CA ALA A 104 20.91 12.16 -3.13
C ALA A 104 21.09 10.90 -2.26
N GLU A 105 20.03 10.47 -1.56
CA GLU A 105 20.05 9.27 -0.70
C GLU A 105 20.65 8.06 -1.44
N THR A 106 21.90 7.69 -1.10
CA THR A 106 22.55 6.50 -1.62
C THR A 106 21.89 5.25 -1.04
N LEU A 107 20.82 4.79 -1.70
CA LEU A 107 20.04 3.61 -1.30
C LEU A 107 20.97 2.41 -1.09
N LEU A 108 21.05 1.94 0.15
CA LEU A 108 21.96 0.89 0.58
C LEU A 108 21.44 -0.49 0.18
N ASP A 109 22.34 -1.36 -0.26
CA ASP A 109 22.02 -2.76 -0.48
C ASP A 109 21.74 -3.48 0.84
N LEU A 110 20.87 -4.49 0.81
CA LEU A 110 20.39 -5.20 1.99
C LEU A 110 21.52 -5.83 2.80
N ASP A 111 22.54 -6.39 2.14
CA ASP A 111 23.72 -6.95 2.81
C ASP A 111 24.54 -5.88 3.54
N THR A 112 24.59 -4.66 3.00
CA THR A 112 25.27 -3.51 3.64
C THR A 112 24.45 -3.00 4.82
N TRP A 113 23.12 -2.93 4.69
CA TRP A 113 22.21 -2.59 5.79
C TRP A 113 22.31 -3.59 6.96
N CYS A 114 22.30 -4.89 6.68
CA CYS A 114 22.44 -5.93 7.72
C CYS A 114 23.79 -5.82 8.44
N LYS A 115 24.90 -5.64 7.70
CA LYS A 115 26.24 -5.42 8.28
C LYS A 115 26.30 -4.19 9.19
N MET A 116 25.70 -3.07 8.77
CA MET A 116 25.69 -1.83 9.55
C MET A 116 24.87 -1.90 10.84
N ASN A 117 23.85 -2.78 10.91
CA ASN A 117 22.99 -2.95 12.08
C ASN A 117 23.31 -4.21 12.89
N HIS A 118 24.39 -4.94 12.55
CA HIS A 118 24.77 -6.22 13.16
C HIS A 118 23.67 -7.29 13.12
N ILE A 119 22.88 -7.31 12.04
CA ILE A 119 21.79 -8.27 11.81
C ILE A 119 22.31 -9.46 11.00
N GLU A 120 21.99 -10.69 11.41
CA GLU A 120 22.25 -11.88 10.59
C GLU A 120 21.32 -11.90 9.35
N PRO A 121 21.86 -11.91 8.12
CA PRO A 121 21.05 -11.71 6.92
C PRO A 121 20.32 -13.00 6.50
N GLY A 122 18.99 -12.95 6.47
CA GLY A 122 18.11 -14.06 6.11
C GLY A 122 18.26 -14.57 4.67
N PRO A 123 17.46 -15.57 4.26
CA PRO A 123 17.51 -16.12 2.91
C PRO A 123 17.15 -15.09 1.83
N TRP A 124 17.69 -15.30 0.63
CA TRP A 124 17.28 -14.58 -0.57
C TRP A 124 15.95 -15.13 -1.10
N VAL A 125 15.07 -14.24 -1.56
CA VAL A 125 13.86 -14.57 -2.33
C VAL A 125 13.86 -13.86 -3.68
N GLN A 126 13.14 -14.41 -4.66
CA GLN A 126 13.09 -13.92 -6.04
C GLN A 126 12.06 -12.79 -6.27
N GLY A 127 11.37 -12.32 -5.23
CA GLY A 127 10.27 -11.34 -5.37
C GLY A 127 8.99 -11.89 -6.01
N HIS A 128 8.85 -13.23 -6.11
CA HIS A 128 7.66 -13.90 -6.66
C HIS A 128 7.13 -14.97 -5.71
N TYR A 129 5.81 -15.01 -5.54
CA TYR A 129 5.10 -16.04 -4.79
C TYR A 129 4.66 -17.18 -5.72
N HIS A 130 5.21 -18.38 -5.52
CA HIS A 130 4.97 -19.57 -6.34
C HIS A 130 3.85 -20.47 -5.80
N GLY A 131 3.43 -20.27 -4.55
CA GLY A 131 2.39 -21.07 -3.90
C GLY A 131 0.97 -20.79 -4.41
N TRP A 132 0.02 -21.52 -3.83
CA TRP A 132 -1.42 -21.31 -4.00
C TRP A 132 -2.09 -20.95 -2.67
N VAL A 133 -3.42 -20.97 -2.62
CA VAL A 133 -4.17 -20.89 -1.36
C VAL A 133 -3.71 -22.03 -0.42
N ASN A 134 -3.62 -21.76 0.88
CA ASN A 134 -3.35 -22.78 1.89
C ASN A 134 -4.30 -23.98 1.74
N GLU A 135 -3.77 -25.20 1.88
CA GLU A 135 -4.49 -26.43 1.55
C GLU A 135 -5.75 -26.66 2.41
N GLU A 136 -5.70 -26.36 3.71
CA GLU A 136 -6.82 -26.51 4.63
C GLU A 136 -7.93 -25.49 4.30
N VAL A 137 -7.54 -24.24 4.06
CA VAL A 137 -8.42 -23.15 3.60
C VAL A 137 -9.00 -23.46 2.21
N ARG A 138 -8.23 -24.11 1.32
CA ARG A 138 -8.65 -24.50 -0.02
C ARG A 138 -9.72 -25.60 0.04
N GLN A 139 -9.48 -26.65 0.83
CA GLN A 139 -10.40 -27.79 0.98
C GLN A 139 -11.70 -27.36 1.67
N SER A 140 -11.62 -26.68 2.81
CA SER A 140 -12.79 -26.24 3.60
C SER A 140 -13.72 -25.28 2.84
N LEU A 141 -13.17 -24.46 1.94
CA LEU A 141 -13.92 -23.49 1.15
C LEU A 141 -14.29 -23.97 -0.26
N GLY A 142 -13.86 -25.16 -0.69
CA GLY A 142 -14.13 -25.66 -2.05
C GLY A 142 -13.46 -24.85 -3.16
N ILE A 143 -12.25 -24.33 -2.91
CA ILE A 143 -11.46 -23.60 -3.92
C ILE A 143 -10.73 -24.60 -4.82
N ALA A 144 -10.64 -24.31 -6.11
CA ALA A 144 -9.94 -25.15 -7.09
C ALA A 144 -8.45 -25.37 -6.74
N ALA A 145 -7.90 -26.51 -7.16
CA ALA A 145 -6.51 -26.91 -6.87
C ALA A 145 -5.46 -26.03 -7.58
N SER A 146 -5.82 -25.39 -8.69
CA SER A 146 -4.91 -24.51 -9.45
C SER A 146 -5.54 -23.19 -9.90
N ALA A 147 -4.68 -22.22 -10.26
CA ALA A 147 -5.10 -20.94 -10.81
C ALA A 147 -5.85 -21.05 -12.14
N SER A 148 -5.46 -21.99 -13.01
CA SER A 148 -6.11 -22.22 -14.31
C SER A 148 -7.51 -22.80 -14.12
N GLU A 149 -7.62 -23.85 -13.31
CA GLU A 149 -8.90 -24.50 -12.97
C GLU A 149 -9.87 -23.53 -12.29
N ALA A 150 -9.37 -22.68 -11.37
CA ALA A 150 -10.14 -21.60 -10.74
C ALA A 150 -10.69 -20.60 -11.77
N TRP A 151 -9.89 -20.23 -12.75
CA TRP A 151 -10.27 -19.29 -13.81
C TRP A 151 -11.28 -19.89 -14.79
N GLU A 152 -10.99 -21.11 -15.27
CA GLU A 152 -11.76 -21.83 -16.29
C GLU A 152 -13.15 -22.22 -15.78
N SER A 153 -13.22 -22.84 -14.59
CA SER A 153 -14.49 -23.28 -13.97
C SER A 153 -15.42 -22.09 -13.70
N ASN A 154 -14.87 -20.93 -13.35
CA ASN A 154 -15.63 -19.72 -13.06
C ASN A 154 -15.82 -18.82 -14.30
N GLY A 155 -16.02 -19.44 -15.47
CA GLY A 155 -16.46 -18.81 -16.71
C GLY A 155 -15.35 -18.44 -17.71
N GLY A 156 -14.07 -18.59 -17.33
CA GLY A 156 -12.91 -18.48 -18.22
C GLY A 156 -12.84 -17.19 -19.05
N GLY A 157 -12.32 -17.34 -20.27
CA GLY A 157 -12.24 -16.28 -21.28
C GLY A 157 -11.14 -15.25 -21.05
N LYS A 158 -11.21 -14.13 -21.80
CA LYS A 158 -10.27 -13.00 -21.71
C LYS A 158 -10.75 -12.02 -20.64
N PHE A 159 -9.91 -11.76 -19.63
CA PHE A 159 -10.20 -10.76 -18.59
C PHE A 159 -10.53 -9.39 -19.21
N SER A 160 -11.56 -8.72 -18.69
CA SER A 160 -11.95 -7.38 -19.11
C SER A 160 -12.27 -6.51 -17.90
N TYR A 161 -11.83 -5.25 -17.92
CA TYR A 161 -12.09 -4.31 -16.81
C TYR A 161 -13.57 -3.88 -16.70
N ARG A 162 -14.37 -4.10 -17.76
CA ARG A 162 -15.83 -3.83 -17.76
C ARG A 162 -16.62 -4.96 -17.11
N ASN A 163 -16.25 -6.21 -17.41
CA ASN A 163 -16.89 -7.42 -16.91
C ASN A 163 -15.79 -8.29 -16.25
N PRO A 164 -15.28 -7.91 -15.06
CA PRO A 164 -14.18 -8.62 -14.40
C PRO A 164 -14.61 -9.98 -13.84
N ASP A 165 -15.90 -10.14 -13.55
CA ASP A 165 -16.58 -11.40 -13.26
C ASP A 165 -16.61 -12.34 -14.48
N GLY A 166 -16.81 -11.80 -15.69
CA GLY A 166 -16.93 -12.56 -16.94
C GLY A 166 -18.27 -13.30 -17.12
N ILE A 167 -19.08 -13.39 -16.07
CA ILE A 167 -20.41 -14.02 -16.05
C ILE A 167 -21.40 -13.25 -16.96
N SER A 168 -21.24 -11.94 -17.04
CA SER A 168 -22.14 -11.02 -17.74
C SER A 168 -22.02 -11.08 -19.27
N LYS A 169 -22.61 -12.12 -19.90
CA LYS A 169 -22.91 -12.20 -21.34
C LYS A 169 -24.05 -11.22 -21.74
N GLY A 170 -23.88 -9.93 -21.45
CA GLY A 170 -24.89 -8.90 -21.66
C GLY A 170 -24.29 -7.58 -22.14
N LYS A 171 -25.04 -6.85 -22.97
CA LYS A 171 -24.64 -5.54 -23.52
C LYS A 171 -24.17 -4.60 -22.40
N SER A 172 -23.04 -3.93 -22.60
CA SER A 172 -22.47 -2.98 -21.64
C SER A 172 -23.53 -1.99 -21.19
N THR A 173 -23.90 -2.00 -19.90
CA THR A 173 -24.94 -1.10 -19.37
C THR A 173 -24.53 0.35 -19.68
N LYS A 174 -25.47 1.16 -20.19
CA LYS A 174 -25.22 2.59 -20.46
C LYS A 174 -24.66 3.27 -19.20
N LYS A 175 -23.85 4.31 -19.40
CA LYS A 175 -23.09 5.06 -18.37
C LYS A 175 -24.00 5.93 -17.47
N GLY A 176 -25.04 5.34 -16.88
CA GLY A 176 -25.82 5.91 -15.79
C GLY A 176 -25.16 5.65 -14.44
N ASN A 177 -25.54 6.41 -13.43
CA ASN A 177 -24.89 6.45 -12.10
C ASN A 177 -24.94 5.10 -11.37
N LYS A 178 -23.94 4.25 -11.62
CA LYS A 178 -23.58 3.17 -10.70
C LYS A 178 -22.60 3.74 -9.69
N THR A 179 -23.06 3.92 -8.45
CA THR A 179 -22.18 3.91 -7.28
C THR A 179 -21.30 2.68 -7.39
N GLY A 180 -19.99 2.86 -7.51
CA GLY A 180 -19.08 1.75 -7.80
C GLY A 180 -19.15 0.70 -6.70
N SER A 181 -19.45 -0.57 -7.05
CA SER A 181 -19.42 -1.66 -6.08
C SER A 181 -18.08 -1.65 -5.35
N SER A 182 -18.12 -1.65 -4.02
CA SER A 182 -16.93 -1.41 -3.21
C SER A 182 -15.84 -2.42 -3.55
N ALA A 183 -14.57 -2.01 -3.49
CA ALA A 183 -13.45 -2.91 -3.75
C ALA A 183 -13.47 -4.13 -2.80
N LYS A 184 -14.10 -4.02 -1.61
CA LYS A 184 -14.40 -5.15 -0.72
C LYS A 184 -15.50 -6.06 -1.29
N GLU A 185 -16.62 -5.53 -1.78
CA GLU A 185 -17.71 -6.33 -2.39
C GLU A 185 -17.24 -7.08 -3.65
N TRP A 186 -16.45 -6.42 -4.49
CA TRP A 186 -15.88 -7.02 -5.68
C TRP A 186 -14.91 -8.16 -5.32
N ALA A 187 -14.01 -7.93 -4.36
CA ALA A 187 -13.12 -8.96 -3.82
C ALA A 187 -13.91 -10.15 -3.23
N ARG A 188 -15.03 -9.90 -2.55
CA ARG A 188 -15.88 -10.97 -1.98
C ARG A 188 -16.45 -11.89 -3.06
N LYS A 189 -16.79 -11.34 -4.23
CA LYS A 189 -17.28 -12.11 -5.40
C LYS A 189 -16.16 -12.89 -6.12
N MET A 190 -14.89 -12.56 -5.88
CA MET A 190 -13.75 -13.17 -6.55
C MET A 190 -13.23 -14.45 -5.88
N MET A 191 -13.77 -14.84 -4.71
CA MET A 191 -13.35 -16.00 -3.90
C MET A 191 -12.95 -17.25 -4.71
N TYR A 192 -13.81 -17.71 -5.62
CA TYR A 192 -13.57 -18.92 -6.41
C TYR A 192 -12.76 -18.70 -7.71
N LYS A 193 -12.86 -17.50 -8.31
CA LYS A 193 -12.25 -17.19 -9.63
C LYS A 193 -10.84 -16.60 -9.54
N ASN A 194 -10.59 -15.83 -8.49
CA ASN A 194 -9.34 -15.16 -8.20
C ASN A 194 -9.19 -15.04 -6.67
N PRO A 195 -8.77 -16.13 -5.98
CA PRO A 195 -8.64 -16.14 -4.52
C PRO A 195 -7.67 -15.05 -4.01
N ASN A 196 -6.66 -14.68 -4.80
CA ASN A 196 -5.74 -13.58 -4.48
C ASN A 196 -6.50 -12.25 -4.28
N ALA A 197 -7.47 -11.93 -5.14
CA ALA A 197 -8.29 -10.73 -4.98
C ALA A 197 -9.18 -10.76 -3.73
N TYR A 198 -9.67 -11.95 -3.34
CA TYR A 198 -10.43 -12.14 -2.10
C TYR A 198 -9.55 -11.94 -0.86
N PHE A 199 -8.52 -12.79 -0.70
CA PHE A 199 -7.66 -12.80 0.49
C PHE A 199 -6.75 -11.56 0.62
N TYR A 200 -6.63 -10.74 -0.42
CA TYR A 200 -5.98 -9.42 -0.30
C TYR A 200 -6.76 -8.46 0.60
N ARG A 201 -8.09 -8.65 0.76
CA ARG A 201 -8.99 -7.73 1.49
C ARG A 201 -9.84 -8.36 2.59
N HIS A 202 -9.96 -9.70 2.61
CA HIS A 202 -10.80 -10.46 3.52
C HIS A 202 -10.03 -11.63 4.13
N THR A 203 -10.41 -12.03 5.34
CA THR A 203 -9.97 -13.26 6.02
C THR A 203 -10.74 -14.49 5.49
N CYS A 204 -10.38 -15.69 5.98
CA CYS A 204 -11.19 -16.88 5.79
C CYS A 204 -12.64 -16.63 6.27
N PRO A 205 -13.69 -17.06 5.54
CA PRO A 205 -15.07 -16.95 6.00
C PRO A 205 -15.28 -17.57 7.40
N GLY A 206 -15.57 -16.73 8.39
CA GLY A 206 -15.72 -17.12 9.80
C GLY A 206 -14.59 -16.63 10.72
N GLU A 207 -13.43 -16.25 10.16
CA GLU A 207 -12.35 -15.60 10.93
C GLU A 207 -12.56 -14.08 11.00
N GLU A 208 -12.47 -13.52 12.21
CA GLU A 208 -12.31 -12.07 12.38
C GLU A 208 -10.90 -11.60 11.98
N GLN A 209 -10.80 -10.40 11.42
CA GLN A 209 -9.53 -9.80 11.02
C GLN A 209 -8.82 -9.16 12.22
N LYS A 210 -7.56 -9.53 12.46
CA LYS A 210 -6.70 -8.96 13.50
C LYS A 210 -6.08 -7.64 13.02
N TYR A 211 -6.30 -6.59 13.80
CA TYR A 211 -5.69 -5.27 13.60
C TYR A 211 -4.62 -4.99 14.65
N GLY A 212 -3.66 -4.11 14.33
CA GLY A 212 -2.54 -3.78 15.21
C GLY A 212 -1.26 -4.56 14.91
N GLU A 213 -0.33 -4.48 15.87
CA GLU A 213 1.05 -4.96 15.82
C GLU A 213 1.15 -6.46 15.48
N TRP A 214 2.28 -6.85 14.90
CA TRP A 214 2.60 -8.25 14.57
C TRP A 214 3.31 -8.90 15.76
N THR A 215 2.84 -10.07 16.17
CA THR A 215 3.53 -10.88 17.19
C THR A 215 4.61 -11.73 16.54
N GLU A 216 5.59 -12.17 17.32
CA GLU A 216 6.78 -12.81 16.75
C GLU A 216 6.45 -14.18 16.12
N GLU A 217 5.41 -14.87 16.60
CA GLU A 217 4.91 -16.13 16.02
C GLU A 217 4.28 -15.89 14.63
N GLU A 218 3.61 -14.75 14.42
CA GLU A 218 3.11 -14.35 13.09
C GLU A 218 4.25 -14.03 12.12
N ILE A 219 5.35 -13.48 12.63
CA ILE A 219 6.56 -13.14 11.86
C ILE A 219 7.35 -14.41 11.52
N GLU A 220 7.51 -15.34 12.46
CA GLU A 220 8.08 -16.68 12.19
C GLU A 220 7.27 -17.42 11.13
N LEU A 221 5.93 -17.41 11.23
CA LEU A 221 5.05 -18.02 10.24
C LEU A 221 5.19 -17.33 8.87
N PHE A 222 5.23 -16.00 8.83
CA PHE A 222 5.50 -15.24 7.61
C PHE A 222 6.82 -15.67 6.95
N VAL A 223 7.91 -15.72 7.71
CA VAL A 223 9.23 -16.11 7.20
C VAL A 223 9.25 -17.58 6.76
N ARG A 224 8.51 -18.46 7.43
CA ARG A 224 8.34 -19.87 7.05
C ARG A 224 7.59 -20.01 5.71
N VAL A 225 6.45 -19.34 5.56
CA VAL A 225 5.65 -19.33 4.31
C VAL A 225 6.48 -18.76 3.15
N ALA A 226 7.23 -17.68 3.41
CA ALA A 226 8.10 -17.07 2.39
C ALA A 226 9.31 -17.93 2.01
N LYS A 227 9.87 -18.72 2.93
CA LYS A 227 10.91 -19.72 2.64
C LYS A 227 10.38 -20.86 1.76
N THR A 228 9.15 -21.32 2.00
CA THR A 228 8.55 -22.45 1.25
C THR A 228 8.03 -22.05 -0.13
N TYR A 229 7.38 -20.88 -0.25
CA TYR A 229 6.64 -20.49 -1.46
C TYR A 229 7.20 -19.25 -2.16
N GLY A 230 8.23 -18.60 -1.62
CA GLY A 230 8.65 -17.27 -2.03
C GLY A 230 7.76 -16.15 -1.45
N SER A 231 8.12 -14.89 -1.73
CA SER A 231 7.36 -13.70 -1.36
C SER A 231 7.71 -12.55 -2.31
N GLY A 232 6.93 -11.46 -2.28
CA GLY A 232 7.11 -10.25 -3.11
C GLY A 232 5.85 -9.84 -3.87
N ASP A 233 5.07 -10.81 -4.36
CA ASP A 233 3.77 -10.58 -5.01
C ASP A 233 2.66 -11.53 -4.52
N LYS A 234 1.48 -11.45 -5.16
CA LYS A 234 0.28 -12.27 -4.86
C LYS A 234 -0.09 -12.35 -3.37
N TRP A 235 0.04 -11.22 -2.68
CA TRP A 235 -0.10 -11.11 -1.22
C TRP A 235 -1.41 -11.66 -0.62
N GLY A 236 -2.49 -11.76 -1.40
CA GLY A 236 -3.70 -12.45 -0.94
C GLY A 236 -3.51 -13.97 -0.81
N LEU A 237 -2.91 -14.63 -1.81
CA LEU A 237 -2.59 -16.06 -1.69
C LEU A 237 -1.65 -16.32 -0.51
N PHE A 238 -0.62 -15.49 -0.39
CA PHE A 238 0.32 -15.53 0.74
C PHE A 238 -0.41 -15.43 2.10
N ALA A 239 -1.34 -14.47 2.24
CA ALA A 239 -2.09 -14.26 3.48
C ALA A 239 -2.98 -15.45 3.87
N SER A 240 -3.41 -16.30 2.94
CA SER A 240 -4.19 -17.50 3.29
C SER A 240 -3.42 -18.51 4.16
N HIS A 241 -2.11 -18.37 4.31
CA HIS A 241 -1.27 -19.16 5.22
C HIS A 241 -1.02 -18.48 6.59
N ILE A 242 -1.58 -17.29 6.83
CA ILE A 242 -1.42 -16.52 8.08
C ILE A 242 -2.83 -16.15 8.61
N PRO A 243 -3.39 -16.89 9.59
CA PRO A 243 -4.77 -16.69 10.04
C PRO A 243 -4.98 -15.26 10.60
N HIS A 244 -6.21 -14.77 10.48
CA HIS A 244 -6.62 -13.42 10.89
C HIS A 244 -5.95 -12.24 10.16
N ARG A 245 -4.96 -12.46 9.28
CA ARG A 245 -4.29 -11.40 8.50
C ARG A 245 -4.73 -11.45 7.03
N VAL A 246 -4.70 -10.30 6.35
CA VAL A 246 -5.07 -10.18 4.92
C VAL A 246 -3.93 -9.60 4.10
N GLY A 247 -3.95 -9.82 2.78
CA GLY A 247 -2.80 -9.55 1.92
C GLY A 247 -2.28 -8.11 1.94
N TYR A 248 -3.13 -7.08 2.12
CA TYR A 248 -2.60 -5.72 2.28
C TYR A 248 -1.74 -5.56 3.55
N GLN A 249 -2.10 -6.23 4.66
CA GLN A 249 -1.30 -6.23 5.90
C GLN A 249 0.02 -6.98 5.70
N CYS A 250 0.00 -8.14 5.03
CA CYS A 250 1.23 -8.86 4.69
C CYS A 250 2.17 -8.01 3.82
N SER A 251 1.62 -7.29 2.83
CA SER A 251 2.39 -6.41 1.95
C SER A 251 2.98 -5.17 2.66
N ALA A 252 2.39 -4.74 3.78
CA ALA A 252 2.93 -3.67 4.63
C ALA A 252 4.04 -4.24 5.53
N ALA A 253 3.73 -5.30 6.29
CA ALA A 253 4.68 -6.00 7.17
C ALA A 253 5.97 -6.41 6.45
N TYR A 254 5.88 -6.83 5.18
CA TYR A 254 7.06 -7.16 4.38
C TYR A 254 8.07 -6.01 4.30
N ARG A 255 7.58 -4.79 4.02
CA ARG A 255 8.38 -3.57 3.81
C ARG A 255 8.72 -2.83 5.10
N GLU A 256 7.88 -2.96 6.12
CA GLU A 256 7.96 -2.21 7.37
C GLU A 256 8.61 -3.01 8.51
N ILE A 257 8.61 -4.35 8.43
CA ILE A 257 9.10 -5.25 9.48
C ILE A 257 10.11 -6.26 8.93
N VAL A 258 9.72 -7.06 7.93
CA VAL A 258 10.49 -8.25 7.50
C VAL A 258 11.80 -7.87 6.81
N ILE A 259 11.75 -6.94 5.85
CA ILE A 259 12.93 -6.43 5.14
C ILE A 259 13.83 -5.58 6.08
N PRO A 260 13.33 -4.59 6.85
CA PRO A 260 14.18 -3.80 7.76
C PRO A 260 14.88 -4.61 8.85
N ARG A 261 14.23 -5.66 9.38
CA ARG A 261 14.83 -6.64 10.32
C ARG A 261 15.78 -7.64 9.63
N GLY A 262 16.00 -7.56 8.32
CA GLY A 262 16.89 -8.46 7.57
C GLY A 262 16.44 -9.93 7.49
N LEU A 263 15.22 -10.25 7.92
CA LEU A 263 14.70 -11.63 8.02
C LEU A 263 14.55 -12.32 6.65
N ILE A 264 14.41 -11.51 5.59
CA ILE A 264 14.36 -11.93 4.19
C ILE A 264 15.11 -10.87 3.37
N ARG A 265 15.92 -11.31 2.40
CA ARG A 265 16.54 -10.43 1.41
C ARG A 265 15.84 -10.56 0.06
N ASP A 266 15.44 -9.44 -0.52
CA ASP A 266 14.75 -9.35 -1.81
C ASP A 266 15.47 -8.31 -2.69
N PRO A 267 16.10 -8.70 -3.83
CA PRO A 267 16.89 -7.78 -4.65
C PRO A 267 16.04 -6.69 -5.33
N ASN A 268 14.71 -6.78 -5.26
CA ASN A 268 13.79 -5.74 -5.70
C ASN A 268 13.71 -4.54 -4.72
N PHE A 269 14.36 -4.63 -3.55
CA PHE A 269 14.35 -3.59 -2.52
C PHE A 269 15.77 -3.15 -2.12
N LYS A 270 15.89 -1.86 -1.81
CA LYS A 270 17.05 -1.26 -1.14
C LYS A 270 16.61 -0.52 0.13
N MET A 271 17.57 -0.16 0.98
CA MET A 271 17.32 0.51 2.25
C MET A 271 17.75 1.97 2.21
N THR A 272 16.82 2.87 2.52
CA THR A 272 17.17 4.25 2.93
C THR A 272 17.92 4.21 4.26
N ARG A 273 18.86 5.13 4.50
CA ARG A 273 19.65 5.25 5.74
C ARG A 273 18.80 5.28 7.02
N ASN A 274 17.57 5.76 6.92
CA ASN A 274 16.56 5.82 7.98
C ASN A 274 15.82 4.48 8.23
N GLY A 275 16.30 3.35 7.69
CA GLY A 275 15.72 2.01 7.91
C GLY A 275 14.43 1.71 7.13
N LYS A 276 14.09 2.52 6.13
CA LYS A 276 12.91 2.33 5.27
C LYS A 276 13.26 1.50 4.04
N ALA A 277 12.50 0.44 3.77
CA ALA A 277 12.61 -0.32 2.52
C ALA A 277 11.99 0.45 1.35
N VAL A 278 12.76 0.63 0.27
CA VAL A 278 12.39 1.30 -0.97
C VAL A 278 12.41 0.27 -2.10
N TYR A 279 11.30 0.15 -2.83
CA TYR A 279 11.20 -0.73 -4.00
C TYR A 279 11.89 -0.06 -5.19
N VAL A 280 12.89 -0.73 -5.78
CA VAL A 280 13.72 -0.16 -6.86
C VAL A 280 13.36 -0.66 -8.26
N GLY A 281 12.41 -1.58 -8.36
CA GLY A 281 11.96 -2.19 -9.62
C GLY A 281 12.03 -3.71 -9.59
N LYS A 282 11.78 -4.36 -10.72
CA LYS A 282 12.03 -5.80 -10.86
C LYS A 282 13.51 -6.05 -11.15
N TYR A 283 14.17 -6.81 -10.27
CA TYR A 283 15.51 -7.32 -10.53
C TYR A 283 15.44 -8.39 -11.62
N HIS A 284 16.09 -8.11 -12.74
CA HIS A 284 16.30 -9.07 -13.81
C HIS A 284 17.68 -9.71 -13.61
N HIS A 285 17.67 -11.02 -13.35
CA HIS A 285 18.86 -11.88 -13.39
C HIS A 285 19.29 -12.15 -14.83
#